data_AF-A0A7J3I3K2-F1
#
_entry.id   AF-A0A7J3I3K2-F1
#
_cell.length_a   1.000
_cell.length_b   1.000
_cell.length_c   1.000
_cell.angle_alpha   90.00
_cell.angle_beta   90.00
_cell.angle_gamma   90.00
#
_symmetry.space_group_name_H-M   'P 1'
#
loop_
_entity.id
_entity.type
_entity.pdbx_description
1 polymer ?
#
loop_
_entity_poly.entity_id
_entity_poly.type
_entity_poly.pdbx_seq_one_letter_code
_entity_poly.pdbx_strand_id
1 'polypeptide(L)'
;MVVKVVSKSEAKYGFILLPREARPRTLPTRVSVVVGEVRLSGVRVDRYARLWLGRSKISETRLKEGLKVELEWTSPSELKVTFLEAVTTPSESPDHNAIRDMLYEIGELKGKLALKEYPIDSMRLDVVWKKVEKGNPYIAFEVQVAGNFFEALTKLKHAWDLWNSTPFLVTTEEYVDRALKLVEGSFHEIKHVIRILNWESVRELYNMLKRVRELEAEMRLL
;
A
#
# COMPACT_ATOMS: atom_id res chain seq x y z
N MET A 1 -11.47 -5.39 25.64
CA MET A 1 -11.28 -5.14 24.20
C MET A 1 -9.95 -5.72 23.76
N VAL A 2 -9.89 -6.32 22.58
CA VAL A 2 -8.65 -6.87 21.99
C VAL A 2 -8.60 -6.49 20.52
N VAL A 3 -7.52 -5.87 20.09
CA VAL A 3 -7.31 -5.49 18.69
C VAL A 3 -6.58 -6.59 17.94
N LYS A 4 -7.00 -6.86 16.70
CA LYS A 4 -6.32 -7.78 15.81
C LYS A 4 -6.44 -7.37 14.35
N VAL A 5 -5.57 -7.94 13.51
CA VAL A 5 -5.70 -7.86 12.05
C VAL A 5 -6.40 -9.12 11.54
N VAL A 6 -7.36 -8.96 10.62
CA VAL A 6 -8.04 -10.08 9.94
C VAL A 6 -7.06 -10.76 8.99
N SER A 7 -6.81 -12.05 9.17
CA SER A 7 -5.89 -12.81 8.31
C SER A 7 -6.52 -13.22 6.97
N LYS A 8 -5.68 -13.56 5.98
CA LYS A 8 -6.08 -14.19 4.71
C LYS A 8 -7.05 -15.35 4.90
N SER A 9 -6.75 -16.22 5.86
CA SER A 9 -7.54 -17.43 6.11
C SER A 9 -8.94 -17.12 6.64
N GLU A 10 -9.06 -16.11 7.50
CA GLU A 10 -10.33 -15.67 8.07
C GLU A 10 -11.25 -15.11 6.99
N ALA A 11 -10.70 -14.21 6.16
CA ALA A 11 -11.40 -13.63 5.03
C ALA A 11 -11.78 -14.69 3.98
N LYS A 12 -10.87 -15.62 3.66
CA LYS A 12 -11.10 -16.68 2.65
C LYS A 12 -12.13 -17.71 3.10
N TYR A 13 -12.11 -18.13 4.36
CA TYR A 13 -12.90 -19.28 4.82
C TYR A 13 -14.16 -18.89 5.59
N GLY A 14 -14.35 -17.62 5.96
CA GLY A 14 -15.62 -17.20 6.56
C GLY A 14 -15.65 -17.33 8.09
N PHE A 15 -14.55 -17.04 8.79
CA PHE A 15 -14.50 -17.12 10.26
C PHE A 15 -13.69 -16.00 10.90
N ILE A 16 -13.93 -15.75 12.18
CA ILE A 16 -13.06 -14.91 13.03
C ILE A 16 -12.38 -15.80 14.06
N LEU A 17 -11.06 -15.78 14.12
CA LEU A 17 -10.28 -16.44 15.16
C LEU A 17 -10.12 -15.50 16.36
N LEU A 18 -10.57 -15.95 17.54
CA LEU A 18 -10.31 -15.24 18.80
C LEU A 18 -8.85 -15.40 19.22
N PRO A 19 -8.10 -14.28 19.36
CA PRO A 19 -6.81 -14.26 20.06
C PRO A 19 -6.97 -14.80 21.48
N ARG A 20 -5.90 -15.31 22.10
CA ARG A 20 -5.98 -15.92 23.44
C ARG A 20 -6.51 -14.93 24.47
N GLU A 21 -6.14 -13.67 24.32
CA GLU A 21 -6.49 -12.53 25.16
C GLU A 21 -7.97 -12.18 25.07
N ALA A 22 -8.62 -12.52 23.95
CA ALA A 22 -10.03 -12.26 23.70
C ALA A 22 -10.94 -13.43 24.09
N ARG A 23 -10.40 -14.54 24.61
CA ARG A 23 -11.19 -15.73 24.92
C ARG A 23 -11.81 -15.60 26.31
N PRO A 24 -13.14 -15.78 26.46
CA PRO A 24 -13.74 -15.92 27.78
C PRO A 24 -13.24 -17.19 28.46
N ARG A 25 -13.36 -17.27 29.79
CA ARG A 25 -12.98 -18.45 30.58
C ARG A 25 -13.64 -19.75 30.07
N THR A 26 -14.89 -19.62 29.62
CA THR A 26 -15.64 -20.72 28.99
C THR A 26 -16.10 -20.24 27.62
N LEU A 27 -15.64 -20.90 26.56
CA LEU A 27 -16.04 -20.56 25.20
C LEU A 27 -17.50 -21.01 24.97
N PRO A 28 -18.42 -20.10 24.66
CA PRO A 28 -19.77 -20.46 24.26
C PRO A 28 -19.75 -21.24 22.94
N THR A 29 -20.67 -22.18 22.76
CA THR A 29 -20.79 -22.98 21.52
C THR A 29 -21.47 -22.19 20.38
N ARG A 30 -22.33 -21.23 20.75
CA ARG A 30 -23.02 -20.32 19.85
C ARG A 30 -23.00 -18.91 20.41
N VAL A 31 -22.79 -17.94 19.52
CA VAL A 31 -22.72 -16.52 19.87
C VAL A 31 -23.45 -15.66 18.87
N SER A 32 -23.91 -14.51 19.34
CA SER A 32 -24.29 -13.39 18.49
C SER A 32 -23.03 -12.60 18.16
N VAL A 33 -22.83 -12.27 16.89
CA VAL A 33 -21.71 -11.44 16.44
C VAL A 33 -22.27 -10.20 15.77
N VAL A 34 -21.85 -9.02 16.25
CA VAL A 34 -22.19 -7.73 15.65
C VAL A 34 -20.95 -7.22 14.93
N VAL A 35 -21.02 -7.05 13.61
CA VAL A 35 -19.92 -6.61 12.76
C VAL A 35 -20.34 -5.32 12.04
N GLY A 36 -19.88 -4.17 12.52
CA GLY A 36 -20.44 -2.88 12.07
C GLY A 36 -21.95 -2.82 12.30
N GLU A 37 -22.73 -2.66 11.23
CA GLU A 37 -24.21 -2.64 11.27
C GLU A 37 -24.84 -4.04 11.10
N VAL A 38 -24.05 -5.06 10.76
CA VAL A 38 -24.56 -6.42 10.50
C VAL A 38 -24.58 -7.24 11.79
N ARG A 39 -25.74 -7.80 12.13
CA ARG A 39 -25.89 -8.71 13.28
C ARG A 39 -26.11 -10.14 12.81
N LEU A 40 -25.29 -11.06 13.32
CA LEU A 40 -25.33 -12.48 13.01
C LEU A 40 -25.63 -13.27 14.29
N SER A 41 -26.80 -13.90 14.35
CA SER A 41 -27.20 -14.72 15.50
C SER A 41 -26.79 -16.18 15.35
N GLY A 42 -26.40 -16.83 16.46
CA GLY A 42 -26.18 -18.28 16.49
C GLY A 42 -24.91 -18.74 15.77
N VAL A 43 -23.93 -17.86 15.62
CA VAL A 43 -22.61 -18.15 15.03
C VAL A 43 -21.93 -19.25 15.84
N ARG A 44 -21.54 -20.34 15.16
CA ARG A 44 -20.88 -21.48 15.81
C ARG A 44 -19.45 -21.13 16.19
N VAL A 45 -19.07 -21.42 17.42
CA VAL A 45 -17.68 -21.40 17.89
C VAL A 45 -17.17 -22.83 17.95
N ASP A 46 -15.99 -23.08 17.37
CA ASP A 46 -15.35 -24.41 17.49
C ASP A 46 -14.30 -24.47 18.61
N ARG A 47 -13.73 -25.67 18.82
CA ARG A 47 -12.70 -25.92 19.83
C ARG A 47 -11.42 -25.10 19.65
N TYR A 48 -11.20 -24.52 18.47
CA TYR A 48 -10.06 -23.66 18.17
C TYR A 48 -10.38 -22.17 18.38
N ALA A 49 -11.55 -21.86 18.94
CA ALA A 49 -12.06 -20.51 19.12
C ALA A 49 -12.29 -19.75 17.80
N ARG A 50 -12.66 -20.47 16.74
CA ARG A 50 -13.09 -19.87 15.47
C ARG A 50 -14.60 -19.68 15.46
N LEU A 51 -15.03 -18.44 15.23
CA LEU A 51 -16.41 -18.04 15.03
C LEU A 51 -16.76 -18.16 13.54
N TRP A 52 -17.54 -19.17 13.19
CA TRP A 52 -17.91 -19.45 11.81
C TRP A 52 -19.09 -18.59 11.35
N LEU A 53 -18.78 -17.46 10.72
CA LEU A 53 -19.77 -16.54 10.14
C LEU A 53 -20.38 -17.11 8.86
N GLY A 54 -19.59 -17.87 8.10
CA GLY A 54 -19.96 -18.36 6.78
C GLY A 54 -19.49 -17.41 5.67
N ARG A 55 -19.14 -17.97 4.50
CA ARG A 55 -18.55 -17.20 3.38
C ARG A 55 -19.48 -16.11 2.85
N SER A 56 -20.77 -16.43 2.66
CA SER A 56 -21.78 -15.47 2.20
C SER A 56 -21.99 -14.32 3.18
N LYS A 57 -21.96 -14.61 4.48
CA LYS A 57 -22.08 -13.58 5.52
C LYS A 57 -20.84 -12.72 5.65
N ILE A 58 -19.65 -13.27 5.45
CA ILE A 58 -18.43 -12.44 5.39
C ILE A 58 -18.51 -11.43 4.24
N SER A 59 -18.98 -11.80 3.05
CA SER A 59 -19.13 -10.84 1.94
C SER A 59 -20.16 -9.74 2.22
N GLU A 60 -21.19 -10.04 3.03
CA GLU A 60 -22.15 -9.03 3.51
C GLU A 60 -21.55 -8.10 4.58
N THR A 61 -20.47 -8.52 5.24
CA THR A 61 -19.72 -7.68 6.19
C THR A 61 -18.58 -6.94 5.49
N ARG A 62 -18.08 -5.86 6.09
CA ARG A 62 -16.86 -5.22 5.60
C ARG A 62 -15.58 -5.97 5.98
N LEU A 63 -15.63 -7.18 6.56
CA LEU A 63 -14.44 -7.93 6.99
C LEU A 63 -13.61 -8.44 5.79
N LYS A 64 -12.42 -7.87 5.62
CA LYS A 64 -11.44 -8.24 4.61
C LYS A 64 -10.07 -8.50 5.25
N GLU A 65 -9.23 -9.24 4.55
CA GLU A 65 -7.81 -9.41 4.93
C GLU A 65 -7.15 -8.04 5.16
N GLY A 66 -6.31 -7.94 6.18
CA GLY A 66 -5.57 -6.73 6.51
C GLY A 66 -6.34 -5.72 7.36
N LEU A 67 -7.66 -5.88 7.53
CA LEU A 67 -8.42 -4.96 8.38
C LEU A 67 -8.08 -5.12 9.86
N LYS A 68 -7.78 -3.99 10.51
CA LYS A 68 -7.72 -3.91 11.96
C LYS A 68 -9.13 -3.87 12.53
N VAL A 69 -9.43 -4.82 13.40
CA VAL A 69 -10.70 -4.91 14.11
C VAL A 69 -10.45 -4.97 15.60
N GLU A 70 -11.33 -4.35 16.34
CA GLU A 70 -11.44 -4.47 17.78
C GLU A 70 -12.52 -5.49 18.12
N LEU A 71 -12.18 -6.41 19.02
CA LEU A 71 -13.06 -7.45 19.55
C LEU A 71 -13.43 -7.11 20.99
N GLU A 72 -14.74 -7.04 21.25
CA GLU A 72 -15.27 -6.75 22.57
C GLU A 72 -16.46 -7.69 22.86
N TRP A 73 -16.37 -8.46 23.95
CA TRP A 73 -17.54 -9.17 24.46
C TRP A 73 -18.44 -8.19 25.19
N THR A 74 -19.62 -7.93 24.64
CA THR A 74 -20.65 -7.09 25.28
C THR A 74 -21.45 -7.90 26.30
N SER A 75 -21.48 -9.23 26.14
CA SER A 75 -22.05 -10.19 27.09
C SER A 75 -21.39 -11.57 26.92
N PRO A 76 -21.65 -12.56 27.79
CA PRO A 76 -21.10 -13.91 27.65
C PRO A 76 -21.45 -14.64 26.34
N SER A 77 -22.46 -14.17 25.60
CA SER A 77 -22.93 -14.77 24.34
C SER A 77 -22.95 -13.79 23.17
N GLU A 78 -22.41 -12.59 23.33
CA GLU A 78 -22.36 -11.57 22.26
C GLU A 78 -20.98 -10.95 22.13
N LEU A 79 -20.44 -11.00 20.91
CA LEU A 79 -19.18 -10.39 20.52
C LEU A 79 -19.45 -9.25 19.53
N LYS A 80 -18.97 -8.06 19.87
CA LYS A 80 -18.91 -6.91 18.97
C LYS A 80 -17.55 -6.85 18.28
N VAL A 81 -17.58 -6.64 16.98
CA VAL A 81 -16.43 -6.48 16.09
C VAL A 81 -16.51 -5.09 15.48
N THR A 82 -15.67 -4.19 15.98
CA THR A 82 -15.61 -2.80 15.52
C THR A 82 -14.46 -2.66 14.54
N PHE A 83 -14.70 -2.03 13.39
CA PHE A 83 -13.62 -1.67 12.47
C PHE A 83 -12.87 -0.50 13.09
N LEU A 84 -11.59 -0.71 13.38
CA LEU A 84 -10.70 0.42 13.64
C LEU A 84 -10.32 0.95 12.26
N GLU A 85 -10.47 2.24 12.03
CA GLU A 85 -10.09 2.89 10.77
C GLU A 85 -8.58 2.69 10.51
N ALA A 86 -8.23 1.53 9.97
CA ALA A 86 -7.09 1.39 9.10
C ALA A 86 -7.60 1.85 7.75
N VAL A 87 -7.03 2.95 7.26
CA VAL A 87 -7.18 3.47 5.90
C VAL A 87 -7.31 2.30 4.93
N THR A 88 -8.53 2.03 4.50
CA THR A 88 -8.78 1.05 3.45
C THR A 88 -8.44 1.70 2.14
N THR A 89 -7.59 1.06 1.35
CA THR A 89 -7.98 0.86 -0.05
C THR A 89 -7.88 -0.62 -0.42
N PRO A 90 -8.77 -1.12 -1.29
CA PRO A 90 -8.68 -2.45 -1.85
C PRO A 90 -7.33 -2.61 -2.56
N SER A 91 -6.78 -3.82 -2.52
CA SER A 91 -5.74 -4.29 -3.43
C SER A 91 -6.25 -4.21 -4.89
N GLU A 92 -6.24 -3.03 -5.48
CA GLU A 92 -5.72 -2.94 -6.83
C GLU A 92 -4.21 -3.07 -6.67
N SER A 93 -3.64 -4.17 -7.18
CA SER A 93 -2.20 -4.19 -7.43
C SER A 93 -1.87 -2.91 -8.19
N PRO A 94 -0.96 -2.07 -7.69
CA PRO A 94 -0.75 -0.77 -8.29
C PRO A 94 -0.35 -0.94 -9.75
N ASP A 95 -1.07 -0.26 -10.63
CA ASP A 95 -0.71 -0.22 -12.04
C ASP A 95 0.57 0.61 -12.23
N HIS A 96 1.52 0.05 -12.98
CA HIS A 96 2.78 0.71 -13.31
C HIS A 96 2.54 2.09 -13.92
N ASN A 97 1.64 2.17 -14.91
CA ASN A 97 1.37 3.41 -15.62
C ASN A 97 0.71 4.44 -14.70
N ALA A 98 -0.20 4.02 -13.83
CA ALA A 98 -0.80 4.90 -12.83
C ALA A 98 0.25 5.54 -11.90
N ILE A 99 1.22 4.76 -11.37
CA ILE A 99 2.29 5.32 -10.54
C ILE A 99 3.17 6.28 -11.36
N ARG A 100 3.57 5.88 -12.57
CA ARG A 100 4.36 6.72 -13.48
C ARG A 100 3.67 8.07 -13.73
N ASP A 101 2.39 8.03 -14.03
CA ASP A 101 1.62 9.24 -14.34
C ASP A 101 1.44 10.13 -13.09
N MET A 102 1.28 9.54 -11.89
CA MET A 102 1.32 10.30 -10.63
C MET A 102 2.67 10.99 -10.42
N LEU A 103 3.81 10.32 -10.65
CA LEU A 103 5.15 10.92 -10.52
C LEU A 103 5.36 12.08 -11.49
N TYR A 104 4.89 11.94 -12.72
CA TYR A 104 4.91 13.01 -13.71
C TYR A 104 4.09 14.22 -13.23
N GLU A 105 2.84 14.00 -12.84
CA GLU A 105 1.96 15.07 -12.37
C GLU A 105 2.43 15.72 -11.07
N ILE A 106 3.04 14.96 -10.14
CA ILE A 106 3.69 15.52 -8.94
C ILE A 106 4.79 16.50 -9.35
N GLY A 107 5.58 16.16 -10.38
CA GLY A 107 6.61 17.05 -10.92
C GLY A 107 6.01 18.36 -11.42
N GLU A 108 4.96 18.29 -12.24
CA GLU A 108 4.22 19.45 -12.76
C GLU A 108 3.63 20.31 -11.62
N LEU A 109 2.98 19.67 -10.63
CA LEU A 109 2.41 20.33 -9.46
C LEU A 109 3.48 21.05 -8.62
N LYS A 110 4.73 20.57 -8.64
CA LYS A 110 5.87 21.19 -7.97
C LYS A 110 6.64 22.18 -8.86
N GLY A 111 6.11 22.51 -10.04
CA GLY A 111 6.75 23.41 -11.00
C GLY A 111 8.07 22.87 -11.55
N LYS A 112 8.21 21.56 -11.69
CA LYS A 112 9.37 20.89 -12.29
C LYS A 112 9.06 20.57 -13.75
N LEU A 113 10.11 20.53 -14.58
CA LEU A 113 9.98 19.98 -15.92
C LEU A 113 10.03 18.45 -15.82
N ALA A 114 8.85 17.82 -15.75
CA ALA A 114 8.71 16.37 -15.72
C ALA A 114 8.54 15.82 -17.13
N LEU A 115 9.13 14.66 -17.43
CA LEU A 115 8.99 13.98 -18.72
C LEU A 115 8.81 12.48 -18.48
N LYS A 116 7.90 11.85 -19.24
CA LYS A 116 7.65 10.40 -19.20
C LYS A 116 8.44 9.68 -20.29
N GLU A 117 8.76 8.40 -20.06
CA GLU A 117 9.39 7.51 -21.04
C GLU A 117 10.67 8.13 -21.65
N TYR A 118 11.46 8.80 -20.81
CA TYR A 118 12.59 9.63 -21.22
C TYR A 118 13.73 8.75 -21.76
N PRO A 119 14.21 9.00 -22.98
CA PRO A 119 15.25 8.17 -23.58
C PRO A 119 16.59 8.35 -22.87
N ILE A 120 17.30 7.25 -22.65
CA ILE A 120 18.67 7.19 -22.15
C ILE A 120 19.43 6.11 -22.95
N ASP A 121 20.22 6.56 -23.92
CA ASP A 121 20.83 5.70 -24.95
C ASP A 121 19.80 4.76 -25.61
N SER A 122 19.95 3.45 -25.46
CA SER A 122 19.04 2.42 -25.99
C SER A 122 17.88 2.06 -25.05
N MET A 123 17.80 2.69 -23.87
CA MET A 123 16.80 2.45 -22.84
C MET A 123 15.85 3.64 -22.66
N ARG A 124 14.82 3.47 -21.83
CA ARG A 124 13.89 4.52 -21.42
C ARG A 124 13.68 4.50 -19.91
N LEU A 125 13.66 5.69 -19.33
CA LEU A 125 13.29 5.94 -17.94
C LEU A 125 11.80 6.25 -17.83
N ASP A 126 11.12 5.70 -16.83
CA ASP A 126 9.67 5.92 -16.63
C ASP A 126 9.33 7.41 -16.47
N VAL A 127 10.03 8.10 -15.56
CA VAL A 127 9.90 9.55 -15.35
C VAL A 127 11.25 10.17 -15.02
N VAL A 128 11.50 11.36 -15.54
CA VAL A 128 12.62 12.21 -15.12
C VAL A 128 12.15 13.60 -14.76
N TRP A 129 12.83 14.24 -13.79
CA TRP A 129 12.65 15.66 -13.51
C TRP A 129 13.91 16.46 -13.83
N LYS A 130 13.70 17.60 -14.47
CA LYS A 130 14.75 18.53 -14.91
C LYS A 130 14.55 19.90 -14.26
N LYS A 131 15.65 20.64 -14.11
CA LYS A 131 15.61 22.05 -13.67
C LYS A 131 15.30 23.01 -14.83
N VAL A 132 15.78 22.67 -16.02
CA VAL A 132 15.65 23.47 -17.25
C VAL A 132 15.56 22.54 -18.47
N GLU A 133 14.98 23.03 -19.56
CA GLU A 133 14.67 22.24 -20.76
C GLU A 133 15.88 21.56 -21.41
N LYS A 134 16.98 22.29 -21.57
CA LYS A 134 18.23 21.77 -22.16
C LYS A 134 19.18 21.10 -21.15
N GLY A 135 18.81 21.09 -19.87
CA GLY A 135 19.64 20.49 -18.81
C GLY A 135 19.57 18.97 -18.80
N ASN A 136 20.43 18.34 -18.01
CA ASN A 136 20.28 16.91 -17.71
C ASN A 136 19.21 16.72 -16.61
N PRO A 137 18.53 15.56 -16.56
CA PRO A 137 17.77 15.14 -15.40
C PRO A 137 18.61 15.25 -14.12
N TYR A 138 17.99 15.71 -13.03
CA TYR A 138 18.58 15.67 -11.70
C TYR A 138 17.93 14.61 -10.80
N ILE A 139 16.75 14.11 -11.21
CA ILE A 139 16.06 12.97 -10.61
C ILE A 139 15.62 12.05 -11.75
N ALA A 140 15.82 10.75 -11.55
CA ALA A 140 15.35 9.68 -12.43
C ALA A 140 14.51 8.68 -11.61
N PHE A 141 13.34 8.32 -12.12
CA PHE A 141 12.43 7.35 -11.52
C PHE A 141 12.29 6.13 -12.41
N GLU A 142 12.28 4.95 -11.78
CA GLU A 142 11.72 3.71 -12.33
C GLU A 142 10.65 3.18 -11.39
N VAL A 143 9.55 2.69 -11.95
CA VAL A 143 8.47 2.00 -11.25
C VAL A 143 8.63 0.50 -11.50
N GLN A 144 8.69 -0.29 -10.44
CA GLN A 144 8.75 -1.75 -10.56
C GLN A 144 7.85 -2.39 -9.52
N VAL A 145 6.67 -2.86 -9.93
CA VAL A 145 5.66 -3.46 -9.05
C VAL A 145 5.58 -4.98 -9.15
N ALA A 146 6.32 -5.60 -10.07
CA ALA A 146 6.54 -7.04 -10.25
C ALA A 146 7.70 -7.23 -11.24
N GLY A 147 8.17 -8.45 -11.51
CA GLY A 147 9.10 -8.70 -12.63
C GLY A 147 10.59 -8.42 -12.35
N ASN A 148 11.27 -7.71 -13.27
CA ASN A 148 12.73 -7.62 -13.34
C ASN A 148 13.31 -6.32 -12.73
N PHE A 149 13.59 -6.38 -11.43
CA PHE A 149 14.23 -5.29 -10.69
C PHE A 149 15.67 -4.98 -11.13
N PHE A 150 16.37 -5.96 -11.71
CA PHE A 150 17.76 -5.75 -12.15
C PHE A 150 17.82 -4.77 -13.32
N GLU A 151 16.87 -4.86 -14.25
CA GLU A 151 16.77 -3.96 -15.38
C GLU A 151 16.47 -2.52 -14.95
N ALA A 152 15.47 -2.33 -14.07
CA ALA A 152 15.15 -1.03 -13.49
C ALA A 152 16.37 -0.40 -12.78
N LEU A 153 17.07 -1.17 -11.95
CA LEU A 153 18.28 -0.71 -11.26
C LEU A 153 19.43 -0.42 -12.23
N THR A 154 19.54 -1.14 -13.35
CA THR A 154 20.54 -0.88 -14.39
C THR A 154 20.31 0.48 -15.03
N LYS A 155 19.06 0.80 -15.40
CA LYS A 155 18.70 2.12 -15.94
C LYS A 155 18.98 3.25 -14.94
N LEU A 156 18.61 3.04 -13.67
CA LEU A 156 18.83 4.02 -12.60
C LEU A 156 20.31 4.26 -12.31
N LYS A 157 21.13 3.20 -12.30
CA LYS A 157 22.58 3.32 -12.18
C LYS A 157 23.14 4.12 -13.36
N HIS A 158 22.72 3.80 -14.58
CA HIS A 158 23.18 4.49 -15.78
C HIS A 158 22.84 5.98 -15.77
N ALA A 159 21.64 6.35 -15.31
CA ALA A 159 21.24 7.74 -15.13
C ALA A 159 22.10 8.49 -14.09
N TRP A 160 22.50 7.80 -13.01
CA TRP A 160 23.45 8.33 -12.03
C TRP A 160 24.85 8.49 -12.62
N ASP A 161 25.38 7.46 -13.31
CA ASP A 161 26.71 7.49 -13.94
C ASP A 161 26.82 8.63 -14.98
N LEU A 162 25.77 8.85 -15.79
CA LEU A 162 25.77 9.86 -16.86
C LEU A 162 25.51 11.29 -16.38
N TRP A 163 24.56 11.47 -15.45
CA TRP A 163 24.04 12.80 -15.12
C TRP A 163 24.19 13.17 -13.65
N ASN A 164 24.71 12.27 -12.82
CA ASN A 164 24.67 12.37 -11.37
C ASN A 164 23.23 12.63 -10.86
N SER A 165 22.24 12.03 -11.54
CA SER A 165 20.84 12.07 -11.12
C SER A 165 20.67 11.33 -9.80
N THR A 166 19.77 11.82 -8.94
CA THR A 166 19.33 11.02 -7.78
C THR A 166 18.36 9.94 -8.28
N PRO A 167 18.70 8.64 -8.13
CA PRO A 167 17.85 7.57 -8.61
C PRO A 167 16.76 7.22 -7.59
N PHE A 168 15.53 7.03 -8.07
CA PHE A 168 14.39 6.61 -7.29
C PHE A 168 13.77 5.35 -7.89
N LEU A 169 13.70 4.29 -7.09
CA LEU A 169 12.96 3.08 -7.43
C LEU A 169 11.66 3.07 -6.64
N VAL A 170 10.51 3.11 -7.33
CA VAL A 170 9.19 3.01 -6.70
C VAL A 170 8.68 1.58 -6.83
N THR A 171 8.31 0.96 -5.72
CA THR A 171 7.88 -0.44 -5.68
C THR A 171 6.80 -0.69 -4.62
N THR A 172 6.34 -1.94 -4.49
CA THR A 172 5.41 -2.38 -3.44
C THR A 172 6.17 -2.88 -2.22
N GLU A 173 5.51 -2.87 -1.06
CA GLU A 173 6.08 -3.39 0.20
C GLU A 173 6.66 -4.80 0.06
N GLU A 174 5.98 -5.67 -0.71
CA GLU A 174 6.42 -7.05 -1.00
C GLU A 174 7.83 -7.12 -1.61
N TYR A 175 8.23 -6.12 -2.41
CA TYR A 175 9.48 -6.15 -3.17
C TYR A 175 10.58 -5.23 -2.64
N VAL A 176 10.33 -4.49 -1.56
CA VAL A 176 11.35 -3.60 -0.95
C VAL A 176 12.60 -4.38 -0.57
N ASP A 177 12.45 -5.51 0.15
CA ASP A 177 13.59 -6.34 0.59
C ASP A 177 14.39 -6.90 -0.60
N ARG A 178 13.69 -7.24 -1.70
CA ARG A 178 14.33 -7.73 -2.92
C ARG A 178 15.15 -6.62 -3.57
N ALA A 179 14.60 -5.42 -3.69
CA ALA A 179 15.30 -4.26 -4.24
C ALA A 179 16.51 -3.89 -3.38
N LEU A 180 16.37 -3.89 -2.05
CA LEU A 180 17.46 -3.62 -1.12
C LEU A 180 18.61 -4.61 -1.29
N LYS A 181 18.34 -5.91 -1.34
CA LYS A 181 19.39 -6.92 -1.57
C LYS A 181 20.18 -6.70 -2.86
N LEU A 182 19.51 -6.30 -3.95
CA LEU A 182 20.18 -5.99 -5.21
C LEU A 182 21.05 -4.74 -5.09
N VAL A 183 20.55 -3.70 -4.41
CA VAL A 183 21.30 -2.48 -4.12
C VAL A 183 22.50 -2.76 -3.21
N GLU A 184 22.39 -3.66 -2.24
CA GLU A 184 23.51 -4.01 -1.37
C GLU A 184 24.57 -4.88 -2.03
N GLY A 185 24.18 -5.65 -3.05
CA GLY A 185 25.09 -6.49 -3.84
C GLY A 185 25.51 -5.82 -5.14
N SER A 186 24.82 -6.17 -6.24
CA SER A 186 25.21 -5.80 -7.61
C SER A 186 25.22 -4.29 -7.88
N PHE A 187 24.45 -3.49 -7.12
CA PHE A 187 24.35 -2.04 -7.31
C PHE A 187 24.86 -1.24 -6.09
N HIS A 188 25.83 -1.79 -5.34
CA HIS A 188 26.38 -1.16 -4.13
C HIS A 188 26.96 0.24 -4.36
N GLU A 189 27.45 0.53 -5.56
CA GLU A 189 27.95 1.85 -5.97
C GLU A 189 26.91 2.95 -5.75
N ILE A 190 25.63 2.70 -6.03
CA ILE A 190 24.56 3.70 -5.88
C ILE A 190 23.81 3.60 -4.55
N LYS A 191 24.18 2.69 -3.64
CA LYS A 191 23.49 2.45 -2.35
C LYS A 191 23.25 3.72 -1.54
N HIS A 192 24.20 4.66 -1.58
CA HIS A 192 24.16 5.88 -0.79
C HIS A 192 23.26 6.97 -1.41
N VAL A 193 23.03 6.93 -2.73
CA VAL A 193 22.22 7.93 -3.45
C VAL A 193 20.83 7.44 -3.81
N ILE A 194 20.65 6.14 -4.08
CA ILE A 194 19.35 5.61 -4.48
C ILE A 194 18.32 5.74 -3.35
N ARG A 195 17.07 5.95 -3.73
CA ARG A 195 15.92 5.99 -2.84
C ARG A 195 14.91 4.95 -3.29
N ILE A 196 14.59 4.00 -2.41
CA ILE A 196 13.53 3.03 -2.65
C ILE A 196 12.27 3.55 -1.96
N LEU A 197 11.19 3.74 -2.70
CA LEU A 197 9.93 4.28 -2.21
C LEU A 197 8.82 3.25 -2.33
N ASN A 198 7.93 3.21 -1.33
CA ASN A 198 6.65 2.54 -1.46
C ASN A 198 5.72 3.41 -2.33
N TRP A 199 5.06 2.79 -3.31
CA TRP A 199 4.09 3.45 -4.18
C TRP A 199 2.94 4.13 -3.42
N GLU A 200 2.55 3.62 -2.24
CA GLU A 200 1.50 4.23 -1.44
C GLU A 200 1.86 5.64 -1.00
N SER A 201 3.13 5.90 -0.68
CA SER A 201 3.62 7.24 -0.35
C SER A 201 3.60 8.18 -1.55
N VAL A 202 3.81 7.66 -2.77
CA VAL A 202 3.67 8.44 -4.01
C VAL A 202 2.20 8.83 -4.21
N ARG A 203 1.28 7.87 -4.07
CA ARG A 203 -0.16 8.10 -4.17
C ARG A 203 -0.65 9.11 -3.12
N GLU A 204 -0.19 8.96 -1.88
CA GLU A 204 -0.54 9.89 -0.79
C GLU A 204 -0.09 11.31 -1.11
N LEU A 205 1.17 11.50 -1.51
CA LEU A 205 1.69 12.80 -1.92
C LEU A 205 0.92 13.40 -3.10
N TYR A 206 0.61 12.58 -4.11
CA TYR A 206 -0.18 13.01 -5.26
C TYR A 206 -1.56 13.55 -4.84
N ASN A 207 -2.30 12.79 -4.02
CA ASN A 207 -3.62 13.18 -3.54
C ASN A 207 -3.57 14.45 -2.71
N MET A 208 -2.57 14.58 -1.82
CA MET A 208 -2.38 15.80 -1.02
C MET A 208 -2.11 17.02 -1.91
N LEU A 209 -1.24 16.91 -2.91
CA LEU A 209 -0.93 18.03 -3.81
C LEU A 209 -2.12 18.42 -4.69
N LYS A 210 -2.90 17.44 -5.17
CA LYS A 210 -4.16 17.71 -5.88
C LYS A 210 -5.13 18.47 -4.99
N ARG A 211 -5.31 18.02 -3.74
CA ARG A 211 -6.21 18.69 -2.79
C ARG A 211 -5.77 20.11 -2.47
N VAL A 212 -4.46 20.35 -2.32
CA VAL A 212 -3.92 21.70 -2.16
C VAL A 212 -4.27 22.56 -3.37
N ARG A 213 -4.03 22.07 -4.59
CA ARG A 213 -4.33 22.82 -5.82
C ARG A 213 -5.82 23.14 -5.97
N GLU A 214 -6.70 22.22 -5.60
CA GLU A 214 -8.15 22.47 -5.58
C GLU A 214 -8.52 23.60 -4.61
N LEU A 215 -8.00 23.54 -3.38
CA LEU A 215 -8.23 24.57 -2.36
C LEU A 215 -7.68 25.93 -2.79
N GLU A 216 -6.50 25.97 -3.40
CA GLU A 216 -5.93 27.21 -3.94
C GLU A 216 -6.80 27.79 -5.07
N ALA A 217 -7.38 26.94 -5.93
CA ALA A 217 -8.30 27.37 -6.98
C ALA A 217 -9.61 27.94 -6.40
N GLU A 218 -10.19 27.28 -5.39
CA GLU A 218 -11.38 27.75 -4.66
C GLU A 218 -11.12 29.12 -4.02
N MET A 219 -9.93 29.32 -3.45
CA MET A 219 -9.49 30.57 -2.82
C MET A 219 -8.99 31.63 -3.82
N ARG A 220 -8.92 31.32 -5.12
CA ARG A 220 -8.39 32.19 -6.19
C ARG A 220 -6.93 32.61 -5.99
N LEU A 221 -6.09 31.68 -5.54
CA LEU A 221 -4.65 31.86 -5.32
C LEU A 221 -3.79 31.31 -6.47
N LEU A 222 -4.42 30.74 -7.51
CA LEU A 222 -3.78 30.24 -8.74
C LEU A 222 -3.97 31.21 -9.91
#